data_AF-A0A8T6NWJ9-F1
#
_entry.id   AF-A0A8T6NWJ9-F1
#
_cell.length_a   1.000
_cell.length_b   1.000
_cell.length_c   1.000
_cell.angle_alpha   90.00
_cell.angle_beta   90.00
_cell.angle_gamma   90.00
#
_symmetry.space_group_name_H-M   'P 1'
#
loop_
_entity.id
_entity.type
_entity.pdbx_description
1 polymer ?
#
loop_
_entity_poly.entity_id
_entity_poly.type
_entity_poly.pdbx_seq_one_letter_code
_entity_poly.pdbx_strand_id
1 'polypeptide(L)'
;MSVLFDWPCESCLRARLSEETRWEDLPQIIEEILVPLRAVKFKVDLVVDARLPAGSPSPERIAACLPLMHNAPVNLRAVIVVVNDDAWSIRLLESISRSTGMW
;
A
#
# COMPACT_ATOMS: atom_id res chain seq x y z
N MET A 1 -2.12 3.53 17.39
CA MET A 1 -1.73 3.34 15.98
C MET A 1 -2.80 3.99 15.12
N SER A 2 -2.47 4.95 14.26
CA SER A 2 -3.46 5.68 13.45
C SER A 2 -3.03 5.72 11.99
N VAL A 3 -3.83 5.10 11.12
CA VAL A 3 -3.74 5.28 9.67
C VAL A 3 -4.68 6.42 9.31
N LEU A 4 -4.17 7.43 8.62
CA LEU A 4 -4.98 8.55 8.16
C LEU A 4 -5.50 8.27 6.76
N PHE A 5 -6.81 8.41 6.58
CA PHE A 5 -7.50 8.20 5.31
C PHE A 5 -8.01 9.51 4.75
N ASP A 6 -7.68 9.79 3.50
CA ASP A 6 -8.19 10.93 2.75
C ASP A 6 -8.86 10.42 1.46
N TRP A 7 -10.02 10.98 1.10
CA TRP A 7 -10.65 10.81 -0.21
C TRP A 7 -10.46 12.09 -1.03
N PRO A 8 -9.31 12.28 -1.70
CA PRO A 8 -9.05 13.50 -2.47
C PRO A 8 -9.99 13.66 -3.67
N CYS A 9 -10.60 12.58 -4.17
CA CYS A 9 -11.66 12.62 -5.17
C CYS A 9 -12.51 11.35 -5.12
N GLU A 10 -13.59 11.31 -5.91
CA GLU A 10 -14.57 10.21 -5.93
C GLU A 10 -13.98 8.83 -6.25
N SER A 11 -12.83 8.75 -6.92
CA SER A 11 -12.24 7.46 -7.31
C SER A 11 -10.84 7.24 -6.74
N CYS A 12 -10.45 7.98 -5.70
CA CYS A 12 -9.12 7.88 -5.11
C CYS A 12 -9.22 7.79 -3.59
N LEU A 13 -8.67 6.73 -3.03
CA LEU A 13 -8.47 6.59 -1.59
C LEU A 13 -6.97 6.77 -1.31
N ARG A 14 -6.62 7.69 -0.43
CA ARG A 14 -5.25 7.84 0.07
C ARG A 14 -5.17 7.35 1.50
N ALA A 15 -4.24 6.44 1.77
CA ALA A 15 -3.88 5.98 3.10
C ALA A 15 -2.46 6.46 3.42
N ARG A 16 -2.29 7.19 4.53
CA ARG A 16 -0.98 7.61 5.01
C ARG A 16 -0.60 6.82 6.26
N LEU A 17 0.56 6.20 6.22
CA LEU A 17 1.14 5.51 7.36
C LEU A 17 1.77 6.54 8.32
N SER A 18 1.51 6.39 9.61
CA SER A 18 2.11 7.24 10.64
C SER A 18 3.53 6.79 10.97
N GLU A 19 4.33 7.67 11.57
CA GLU A 19 5.67 7.30 12.07
C GLU A 19 5.62 6.24 13.18
N GLU A 20 4.49 6.13 13.89
CA GLU A 20 4.24 5.16 14.95
C GLU A 20 3.73 3.80 14.43
N THR A 21 3.48 3.70 13.12
CA THR A 21 2.98 2.48 12.51
C THR A 21 4.04 1.38 12.63
N ARG A 22 3.73 0.32 13.39
CA ARG A 22 4.59 -0.85 13.46
C ARG A 22 4.30 -1.75 12.28
N TRP A 23 5.36 -2.28 11.71
CA TRP A 23 5.30 -3.05 10.46
C TRP A 23 4.82 -4.48 10.63
N GLU A 24 4.84 -4.99 11.85
CA GLU A 24 4.14 -6.24 12.21
C GLU A 24 2.62 -6.11 12.02
N ASP A 25 2.09 -4.89 12.12
CA ASP A 25 0.67 -4.59 11.93
C ASP A 25 0.33 -4.28 10.48
N LEU A 26 1.29 -4.34 9.54
CA LEU A 26 1.07 -4.02 8.14
C LEU A 26 -0.05 -4.87 7.48
N PRO A 27 -0.16 -6.19 7.73
CA PRO A 27 -1.29 -6.99 7.25
C PRO A 27 -2.64 -6.50 7.79
N GLN A 28 -2.68 -6.09 9.07
CA GLN A 28 -3.89 -5.57 9.70
C GLN A 28 -4.25 -4.20 9.12
N ILE A 29 -3.27 -3.33 8.90
CA ILE A 29 -3.44 -2.02 8.27
C ILE A 29 -3.97 -2.16 6.84
N ILE A 30 -3.46 -3.14 6.09
CA ILE A 30 -3.97 -3.44 4.75
C ILE A 30 -5.43 -3.87 4.82
N GLU A 31 -5.79 -4.74 5.75
CA GLU A 31 -7.19 -5.10 5.95
C GLU A 31 -8.04 -3.87 6.29
N GLU A 32 -7.58 -2.98 7.16
CA GLU A 32 -8.25 -1.72 7.48
C GLU A 32 -8.44 -0.81 6.26
N ILE A 33 -7.45 -0.76 5.35
CA ILE A 33 -7.55 -0.05 4.07
C ILE A 33 -8.58 -0.70 3.13
N LEU A 34 -8.65 -2.04 3.12
CA LEU A 34 -9.49 -2.81 2.20
C LEU A 34 -10.96 -2.86 2.63
N VAL A 35 -11.25 -2.86 3.93
CA VAL A 35 -12.62 -2.88 4.49
C VAL A 35 -13.54 -1.83 3.85
N PRO A 36 -13.21 -0.52 3.80
CA PRO A 36 -14.07 0.47 3.17
C PRO A 36 -14.20 0.27 1.64
N LEU A 37 -13.17 -0.29 0.99
CA LEU A 37 -13.17 -0.53 -0.45
C LEU A 37 -14.10 -1.67 -0.88
N ARG A 38 -14.42 -2.62 0.01
CA ARG A 38 -15.35 -3.73 -0.28
C ARG A 38 -16.76 -3.25 -0.61
N ALA A 39 -17.17 -2.11 -0.04
CA ALA A 39 -18.49 -1.52 -0.30
C ALA A 39 -18.52 -0.70 -1.61
N VAL A 40 -17.35 -0.41 -2.21
CA VAL A 40 -17.25 0.46 -3.37
C VAL A 40 -17.51 -0.32 -4.66
N LYS A 41 -18.53 0.11 -5.41
CA LYS A 41 -18.97 -0.55 -6.66
C LYS A 41 -18.22 -0.11 -7.91
N PHE A 42 -17.42 0.95 -7.82
CA PHE A 42 -16.61 1.47 -8.92
C PHE A 42 -15.12 1.25 -8.66
N LYS A 43 -14.30 1.43 -9.70
CA LYS A 43 -12.86 1.22 -9.58
C LYS A 43 -12.16 2.38 -8.87
N VAL A 44 -11.41 2.09 -7.82
CA VAL A 44 -10.68 3.04 -6.98
C VAL A 44 -9.17 2.96 -7.25
N ASP A 45 -8.52 4.11 -7.35
CA ASP A 45 -7.07 4.25 -7.27
C ASP A 45 -6.67 4.35 -5.79
N LEU A 46 -5.84 3.44 -5.30
CA LEU A 46 -5.39 3.44 -3.91
C LEU A 46 -3.98 4.02 -3.84
N VAL A 47 -3.81 5.15 -3.15
CA VAL A 47 -2.51 5.76 -2.89
C VAL A 47 -2.06 5.45 -1.48
N VAL A 48 -0.96 4.72 -1.33
CA VAL A 48 -0.31 4.43 -0.04
C VAL A 48 0.88 5.35 0.11
N ASP A 49 0.79 6.34 0.99
CA ASP A 49 1.90 7.23 1.33
C ASP A 49 2.78 6.54 2.38
N ALA A 50 3.87 5.94 1.90
CA ALA A 50 4.88 5.22 2.67
C ALA A 50 6.24 5.97 2.63
N ARG A 51 6.20 7.30 2.58
CA ARG A 51 7.37 8.16 2.83
C ARG A 51 7.67 8.17 4.31
N LEU A 52 8.73 7.48 4.72
CA LEU A 52 9.00 7.17 6.12
C LEU A 52 10.35 7.72 6.62
N PRO A 53 10.54 7.94 7.92
CA PRO A 53 11.85 8.35 8.45
C PRO A 53 12.94 7.26 8.33
N ALA A 54 14.21 7.64 8.54
CA ALA A 54 15.34 6.70 8.55
C ALA A 54 15.14 5.59 9.61
N GLY A 55 15.32 4.32 9.24
CA GLY A 55 15.01 3.14 10.09
C GLY A 55 13.79 2.33 9.65
N SER A 56 13.21 2.69 8.52
CA SER A 56 12.06 2.04 7.90
C SER A 56 12.39 0.66 7.30
N PRO A 57 11.40 -0.24 7.18
CA PRO A 57 11.61 -1.59 6.67
C PRO A 57 12.13 -1.57 5.24
N SER A 58 12.78 -2.68 4.89
CA SER A 58 13.28 -2.88 3.55
C SER A 58 12.11 -3.05 2.56
N PRO A 59 12.26 -2.59 1.31
CA PRO A 59 11.23 -2.67 0.25
C PRO A 59 10.56 -4.04 0.10
N GLU A 60 11.29 -5.12 0.39
CA GLU A 60 10.86 -6.51 0.33
C GLU A 60 9.66 -6.78 1.25
N ARG A 61 9.59 -6.15 2.44
CA ARG A 61 8.47 -6.34 3.37
C ARG A 61 7.17 -5.73 2.86
N ILE A 62 7.26 -4.64 2.10
CA ILE A 62 6.10 -4.01 1.46
C ILE A 62 5.70 -4.80 0.21
N ALA A 63 6.67 -5.33 -0.55
CA ALA A 63 6.37 -6.24 -1.65
C ALA A 63 5.61 -7.50 -1.19
N ALA A 64 5.98 -8.08 -0.05
CA ALA A 64 5.28 -9.24 0.52
C ALA A 64 3.80 -8.98 0.84
N CYS A 65 3.43 -7.71 1.01
CA CYS A 65 2.07 -7.30 1.37
C CYS A 65 1.20 -6.97 0.15
N LEU A 66 1.80 -6.68 -1.01
CA LEU A 66 1.06 -6.37 -2.23
C LEU A 66 0.18 -7.51 -2.76
N PRO A 67 0.58 -8.80 -2.66
CA PRO A 67 -0.32 -9.91 -2.98
C PRO A 67 -1.60 -9.94 -2.15
N LEU A 68 -1.56 -9.48 -0.89
CA LEU A 68 -2.76 -9.41 -0.04
C LEU A 68 -3.76 -8.38 -0.60
N MET A 69 -3.25 -7.26 -1.11
CA MET A 69 -4.05 -6.21 -1.75
C MET A 69 -4.57 -6.64 -3.11
N HIS A 70 -3.76 -7.37 -3.90
CA HIS A 70 -4.14 -7.84 -5.22
C HIS A 70 -5.25 -8.90 -5.18
N ASN A 71 -5.18 -9.82 -4.20
CA ASN A 71 -6.16 -10.89 -4.05
C ASN A 71 -7.40 -10.47 -3.24
N ALA A 72 -7.44 -9.25 -2.73
CA ALA A 72 -8.58 -8.76 -1.98
C ALA A 72 -9.79 -8.56 -2.92
N PRO A 73 -11.03 -8.91 -2.49
CA PRO A 73 -12.25 -8.74 -3.28
C PRO A 73 -12.69 -7.27 -3.28
N VAL A 74 -11.86 -6.40 -3.84
CA VAL A 74 -12.06 -4.95 -3.91
C VAL A 74 -11.89 -4.47 -5.35
N ASN A 75 -12.65 -3.44 -5.72
CA ASN A 75 -12.57 -2.85 -7.06
C ASN A 75 -11.38 -1.88 -7.15
N LEU A 76 -10.15 -2.40 -7.11
CA LEU A 76 -8.95 -1.59 -7.30
C LEU A 76 -8.60 -1.46 -8.79
N ARG A 77 -8.33 -0.24 -9.25
CA ARG A 77 -7.77 0.04 -10.58
C ARG A 77 -6.26 0.02 -10.54
N ALA A 78 -5.69 0.69 -9.55
CA ALA A 78 -4.26 0.85 -9.37
C ALA A 78 -3.94 0.95 -7.88
N VAL A 79 -2.74 0.52 -7.52
CA VAL A 79 -2.12 0.76 -6.21
C VAL A 79 -0.87 1.59 -6.46
N ILE A 80 -0.83 2.79 -5.89
CA ILE A 80 0.25 3.75 -6.04
C ILE A 80 0.95 3.84 -4.69
N VAL A 81 2.20 3.41 -4.61
CA VAL A 81 3.01 3.51 -3.38
C VAL A 81 3.96 4.69 -3.50
N VAL A 82 3.87 5.64 -2.56
CA VAL A 82 4.77 6.81 -2.51
C VAL A 82 5.87 6.54 -1.49
N VAL A 83 7.12 6.79 -1.87
CA VAL A 83 8.31 6.35 -1.14
C VAL A 83 9.36 7.46 -1.15
N ASN A 84 10.38 7.39 -0.29
CA ASN A 84 11.32 8.50 -0.11
C ASN A 84 12.38 8.68 -1.21
N ASP A 85 12.78 7.60 -1.90
CA ASP A 85 13.87 7.67 -2.88
C ASP A 85 13.79 6.60 -3.99
N ASP A 86 14.54 6.85 -5.06
CA ASP A 86 14.59 6.03 -6.28
C ASP A 86 15.19 4.64 -6.03
N ALA A 87 16.21 4.50 -5.18
CA ALA A 87 16.84 3.21 -4.87
C ALA A 87 15.92 2.31 -4.03
N TRP A 88 15.06 2.90 -3.21
CA TRP A 88 13.98 2.21 -2.52
C TRP A 88 12.89 1.78 -3.48
N SER A 89 12.52 2.64 -4.42
CA SER A 89 11.54 2.36 -5.49
C SER A 89 11.98 1.18 -6.38
N ILE A 90 13.23 1.17 -6.81
CA ILE A 90 13.81 0.10 -7.64
C ILE A 90 13.76 -1.24 -6.90
N ARG A 91 14.21 -1.30 -5.63
CA ARG A 91 14.19 -2.52 -4.83
C ARG A 91 12.77 -3.02 -4.54
N LEU A 92 11.80 -2.12 -4.40
CA LEU A 92 10.39 -2.50 -4.27
C LEU A 92 9.91 -3.18 -5.55
N LEU A 93 10.16 -2.56 -6.71
CA LEU A 93 9.79 -3.11 -8.03
C LEU A 93 10.45 -4.46 -8.30
N GLU A 94 11.74 -4.60 -7.99
CA GLU A 94 12.47 -5.87 -8.10
C GLU A 94 11.84 -6.96 -7.21
N SER A 95 11.46 -6.60 -5.99
CA SER A 95 10.80 -7.52 -5.06
C SER A 95 9.42 -7.95 -5.57
N ILE A 96 8.62 -7.01 -6.10
CA ILE A 96 7.31 -7.31 -6.70
C ILE A 96 7.46 -8.24 -7.89
N SER A 97 8.39 -7.94 -8.80
CA SER A 97 8.61 -8.75 -10.00
C SER A 97 9.03 -10.18 -9.64
N ARG A 98 9.91 -10.35 -8.64
CA ARG A 98 10.31 -11.68 -8.13
C ARG A 98 9.17 -12.44 -7.45
N SER A 99 8.30 -11.75 -6.72
CA SER A 99 7.22 -12.39 -5.94
C SER A 99 5.97 -12.69 -6.77
N THR A 100 5.73 -11.97 -7.87
CA THR A 100 4.50 -12.10 -8.68
C THR A 100 4.75 -12.73 -10.05
N GLY A 101 6.00 -12.83 -10.50
CA GLY A 101 6.35 -13.37 -11.82
C GLY A 101 5.94 -12.46 -12.99
N MET A 102 5.50 -11.23 -12.73
CA MET A 102 5.09 -10.26 -13.75
C MET A 102 6.20 -9.24 -14.06
N TRP A 103 6.23 -8.80 -15.31
CA TRP A 103 6.91 -7.60 -15.81
C TRP A 103 5.85 -6.65 -16.37
#